data_AF-A0A1M5PL60-F1
#
_entry.id   AF-A0A1M5PL60-F1
#
_cell.length_a   1.000
_cell.length_b   1.000
_cell.length_c   1.000
_cell.angle_alpha   90.00
_cell.angle_beta   90.00
_cell.angle_gamma   90.00
#
_symmetry.space_group_name_H-M   'P 1'
#
loop_
_entity.id
_entity.type
_entity.pdbx_description
1 polymer ?
#
loop_
_entity_poly.entity_id
_entity_poly.type
_entity_poly.pdbx_seq_one_letter_code
_entity_poly.pdbx_strand_id
1 'polypeptide(L)' 'MTVQISQRGKEYLETARTLLRAAQTMTDSAIAGQLRALADDYQQRAERASHVDAAKASARSAASAEREWT' A
#
# COMPACT_ATOMS: atom_id res chain seq x y z
N MET A 1 -2.62 10.97 -12.25
CA MET A 1 -1.62 9.87 -12.34
C MET A 1 -2.16 8.71 -11.54
N THR A 2 -2.54 7.60 -12.18
CA THR A 2 -2.96 6.38 -11.49
C THR A 2 -1.70 5.65 -11.03
N VAL A 3 -1.36 5.77 -9.74
CA VAL A 3 -0.28 5.00 -9.15
C VAL A 3 -0.67 3.53 -9.29
N GLN A 4 0.08 2.75 -10.07
CA GLN A 4 -0.17 1.31 -10.19
C GLN A 4 0.18 0.66 -8.85
N ILE A 5 -0.84 0.51 -8.00
CA ILE A 5 -0.69 -0.11 -6.68
C ILE A 5 -0.26 -1.56 -6.88
N SER A 6 0.90 -1.90 -6.33
CA SER A 6 1.43 -3.26 -6.38
C SER A 6 0.48 -4.25 -5.69
N GLN A 7 0.61 -5.55 -6.00
CA GLN A 7 -0.20 -6.61 -5.36
C GLN A 7 -0.20 -6.46 -3.83
N ARG A 8 0.99 -6.20 -3.26
CA ARG A 8 1.18 -5.98 -1.82
C ARG A 8 0.50 -4.70 -1.34
N GLY A 9 0.56 -3.63 -2.13
CA GLY A 9 -0.18 -2.39 -1.83
C GLY A 9 -1.70 -2.60 -1.83
N LYS A 10 -2.23 -3.47 -2.69
CA LYS A 10 -3.66 -3.81 -2.71
C LYS A 10 -4.09 -4.55 -1.45
N GLU A 11 -3.30 -5.50 -0.97
CA GLU A 11 -3.58 -6.21 0.29
C GLU A 11 -3.62 -5.27 1.49
N TYR A 12 -2.69 -4.30 1.53
CA TYR A 12 -2.70 -3.28 2.57
C TYR A 12 -3.93 -2.36 2.50
N LEU A 13 -4.38 -1.98 1.29
CA LEU A 13 -5.60 -1.18 1.12
C LEU A 13 -6.87 -1.94 1.48
N GLU A 14 -6.98 -3.22 1.12
CA GLU A 14 -8.13 -4.06 1.51
C GLU A 14 -8.21 -4.19 3.04
N THR A 15 -7.06 -4.30 3.71
CA THR A 15 -6.98 -4.30 5.18
C THR A 15 -7.43 -2.97 5.76
N ALA A 16 -6.92 -1.84 5.25
CA ALA A 16 -7.34 -0.50 5.68
C ALA A 16 -8.85 -0.29 5.51
N ARG A 17 -9.42 -0.76 4.40
CA ARG A 17 -10.86 -0.65 4.12
C ARG A 17 -11.69 -1.48 5.11
N THR A 18 -11.20 -2.67 5.46
CA THR A 18 -11.83 -3.53 6.48
C THR A 18 -11.80 -2.85 7.85
N LEU A 19 -10.67 -2.26 8.23
CA LEU A 19 -10.51 -1.53 9.50
C LEU A 19 -11.42 -0.31 9.58
N LEU A 20 -11.56 0.46 8.49
CA LEU A 20 -12.48 1.60 8.43
C LEU A 20 -13.93 1.17 8.56
N ARG A 21 -14.33 0.07 7.93
CA ARG A 21 -15.68 -0.48 8.09
C ARG A 21 -15.92 -0.90 9.54
N ALA A 22 -14.95 -1.57 10.16
CA ALA A 22 -15.04 -1.95 11.57
C ALA A 22 -15.16 -0.70 12.49
N ALA A 23 -14.40 0.36 12.19
CA ALA A 23 -14.46 1.62 12.91
C ALA A 23 -15.84 2.28 12.80
N GLN A 24 -16.46 2.25 11.62
CA GLN A 24 -17.80 2.81 11.38
C GLN A 24 -18.91 2.09 12.15
N THR A 25 -18.74 0.78 12.38
CA THR A 25 -19.70 -0.01 13.16
C THR A 25 -19.41 -0.01 14.66
N MET A 26 -18.32 0.63 15.10
CA MET A 26 -17.88 0.58 16.48
C MET A 26 -18.55 1.67 17.32
N THR A 27 -19.21 1.27 18.41
CA THR A 27 -19.86 2.19 19.34
C THR A 27 -18.86 2.89 20.25
N ASP A 28 -17.77 2.20 20.60
CA ASP A 28 -16.70 2.78 21.40
C ASP A 28 -15.85 3.73 20.55
N SER A 29 -15.91 5.01 20.90
CA SER A 29 -15.19 6.07 20.20
C SER A 29 -13.66 5.95 20.27
N ALA A 30 -13.11 5.38 21.36
CA ALA A 30 -11.67 5.16 21.48
C ALA A 30 -11.22 4.02 20.56
N ILE A 31 -11.99 2.92 20.51
CA ILE A 31 -11.70 1.81 19.60
C ILE A 31 -11.89 2.24 18.14
N ALA A 32 -12.94 3.00 17.84
CA ALA A 32 -13.14 3.57 16.50
C ALA A 32 -11.95 4.46 16.07
N GLY A 33 -11.42 5.27 17.00
CA GLY A 33 -10.23 6.09 16.78
C GLY A 33 -8.98 5.25 16.50
N GLN A 34 -8.75 4.19 17.28
CA GLN A 34 -7.62 3.27 17.07
C GLN A 34 -7.70 2.55 15.71
N LEU A 35 -8.89 2.08 15.33
CA LEU A 35 -9.12 1.43 14.04
C LEU A 35 -8.88 2.39 12.86
N ARG A 36 -9.25 3.66 13.01
CA ARG A 36 -8.94 4.71 12.02
C ARG A 36 -7.44 4.95 11.89
N ALA A 37 -6.74 5.12 13.00
CA ALA A 37 -5.29 5.32 12.99
C ALA A 37 -4.55 4.13 12.36
N LEU A 38 -5.04 2.91 12.61
CA LEU A 38 -4.48 1.70 11.98
C LEU A 38 -4.78 1.67 10.48
N ALA A 39 -5.98 2.07 10.06
CA ALA A 39 -6.31 2.17 8.63
C ALA A 39 -5.41 3.18 7.90
N ASP A 40 -5.17 4.35 8.50
CA ASP A 40 -4.28 5.39 7.93
C ASP A 40 -2.84 4.87 7.77
N ASP A 41 -2.31 4.15 8.79
CA ASP A 41 -0.99 3.50 8.70
C ASP A 41 -0.93 2.47 7.56
N TYR A 42 -1.98 1.66 7.39
CA TYR A 42 -2.05 0.68 6.30
C TYR A 42 -2.16 1.35 4.91
N GLN A 43 -2.87 2.47 4.78
CA GLN A 43 -2.87 3.25 3.54
C GLN A 43 -1.47 3.77 3.20
N GLN A 44 -0.75 4.30 4.19
CA GLN A 44 0.62 4.77 3.99
C GLN A 44 1.58 3.63 3.61
N ARG A 45 1.41 2.44 4.20
CA ARG A 45 2.16 1.25 3.82
C ARG A 45 1.85 0.78 2.41
N ALA A 46 0.61 0.89 1.97
CA ALA A 46 0.23 0.55 0.60
C ALA A 46 0.95 1.42 -0.43
N GLU A 47 0.99 2.73 -0.18
CA GLU A 47 1.68 3.69 -1.04
C GLU A 47 3.18 3.42 -1.09
N ARG A 48 3.81 3.18 0.08
CA ARG A 48 5.23 2.82 0.16
C ARG A 48 5.55 1.51 -0.54
N ALA A 49 4.71 0.49 -0.40
CA ALA A 49 4.89 -0.79 -1.09
C ALA A 49 4.84 -0.60 -2.61
N SER A 50 3.92 0.23 -3.10
CA SER A 50 3.84 0.58 -4.52
C SER A 50 5.11 1.27 -5.02
N HIS A 51 5.68 2.18 -4.23
CA HIS A 51 6.91 2.89 -4.60
C HIS A 51 8.14 1.96 -4.62
N VAL A 52 8.27 1.09 -3.62
CA VAL A 52 9.39 0.13 -3.55
C VAL A 52 9.34 -0.87 -4.71
N ASP A 53 8.15 -1.38 -5.04
CA ASP A 53 7.99 -2.31 -6.15
C ASP A 53 8.25 -1.63 -7.50
N ALA A 54 7.81 -0.37 -7.67
CA ALA A 54 8.11 0.42 -8.86
C ALA A 54 9.62 0.69 -9.02
N ALA A 55 10.31 1.03 -7.93
CA ALA A 55 11.77 1.23 -7.94
C ALA A 55 12.52 -0.05 -8.29
N LYS A 56 12.08 -1.20 -7.75
CA LYS A 56 12.67 -2.50 -8.06
C LYS A 56 12.43 -2.94 -9.50
N ALA A 57 11.24 -2.67 -10.05
CA ALA A 57 10.93 -2.91 -11.45
C ALA A 57 11.82 -2.06 -12.37
N SER A 58 11.97 -0.77 -12.05
CA SER A 58 12.85 0.14 -12.79
C SER A 58 14.32 -0.31 -12.78
N ALA A 59 14.84 -0.72 -11.62
CA ALA A 59 16.21 -1.24 -11.51
C ALA A 59 16.43 -2.53 -12.31
N ARG A 60 15.43 -3.43 -12.39
CA ARG A 60 15.51 -4.62 -13.25
C ARG A 60 15.52 -4.28 -14.73
N SER A 61 14.68 -3.34 -15.17
CA SER A 61 14.66 -2.91 -16.57
C SER A 61 15.99 -2.28 -16.99
N ALA A 62 16.59 -1.46 -16.13
CA ALA A 62 17.91 -0.89 -16.39
C ALA A 62 18.99 -1.99 -16.52
N ALA A 63 19.01 -2.96 -15.60
CA ALA A 63 19.97 -4.07 -15.64
C ALA A 63 19.78 -5.00 -16.85
N SER A 64 18.55 -5.19 -17.34
CA SER A 64 18.30 -5.95 -18.57
C SER A 64 18.71 -5.17 -19.82
N ALA A 65 18.48 -3.85 -19.87
CA ALA A 65 18.90 -3.01 -20.99
C ALA A 65 20.43 -2.96 -21.14
N GLU A 66 21.18 -2.92 -20.02
CA GLU A 66 22.65 -3.01 -20.06
C GLU A 66 23.15 -4.36 -20.60
N ARG A 67 22.50 -5.48 -20.27
CA ARG A 67 22.89 -6.80 -20.80
C ARG A 67 22.55 -7.02 -22.27
N GLU A 68 21.57 -6.30 -22.81
CA GLU A 68 21.20 -6.39 -24.23
C GLU A 68 22.13 -5.57 -25.13
N TRP A 69 22.85 -4.60 -24.56
CA TRP A 69 23.78 -3.72 -25.31
C TRP A 69 25.27 -4.07 -25.09
N THR A 70 25.57 -5.19 -24.41
CA THR A 70 26.92 -5.78 -24.27
C THR A 70 27.00 -7.10 -25.00
#